data_AF-A0A2C6CGJ3-F1
#
_entry.id   AF-A0A2C6CGJ3-F1
#
_cell.length_a   1.000
_cell.length_b   1.000
_cell.length_c   1.000
_cell.angle_alpha   90.00
_cell.angle_beta   90.00
_cell.angle_gamma   90.00
#
_symmetry.space_group_name_H-M   'P 1'
#
loop_
_entity.id
_entity.type
_entity.pdbx_description
1 polymer ?
#
loop_
_entity_poly.entity_id
_entity_poly.type
_entity_poly.pdbx_seq_one_letter_code
_entity_poly.pdbx_strand_id
1 'polypeptide(L)'
;MENQKYKYNHQFIKHGEVFQDKNNNIFRFNKNSEGKLAGGQIELSETGELISTRYIDNEGNVQTALYKNGEIFSKFQEKYIDGKFIKHGSYEQYENGIVIKIGQYNNGNVNGDWLMLNEKKDKIIHKKFENGVDITSKAKENLVKNLYGTAEDIVDAFSENDPARATKKLLKNMIILAKKIKKQQVPQIKINFQEVPELEVGKIERGYATFYTDGSPKIVAEMAAKDKDGNIIYNGNYMEHYDNGKIKIKAKYNEKGKLNGEYKEFFEDGTLKKEGTFLNGEKIGPHKEYDDKGNLISNEKHNIKENKEENSKKGQHKDNENKKSAKKVNIPKKKKSNILQGGREK
;
A
#
# COMPACT_ATOMS: atom_id res chain seq x y z
N MET A 1 -22.23 -3.80 13.62
CA MET A 1 -21.20 -3.32 12.67
C MET A 1 -19.87 -3.38 13.38
N GLU A 2 -18.87 -4.04 12.79
CA GLU A 2 -17.57 -4.26 13.43
C GLU A 2 -16.81 -2.94 13.61
N ASN A 3 -16.73 -2.49 14.85
CA ASN A 3 -15.74 -1.52 15.30
C ASN A 3 -14.37 -2.20 15.22
N GLN A 4 -13.74 -2.21 14.04
CA GLN A 4 -12.37 -2.70 13.88
C GLN A 4 -11.43 -1.74 14.61
N LYS A 5 -11.19 -2.03 15.89
CA LYS A 5 -10.21 -1.34 16.73
C LYS A 5 -8.88 -2.05 16.58
N TYR A 6 -7.96 -1.45 15.83
CA TYR A 6 -6.58 -1.94 15.77
C TYR A 6 -5.84 -1.46 17.04
N LYS A 7 -5.28 -2.40 17.81
CA LYS A 7 -4.44 -2.09 18.98
C LYS A 7 -3.00 -2.50 18.65
N TYR A 8 -2.08 -1.55 18.68
CA TYR A 8 -0.65 -1.81 18.52
C TYR A 8 0.05 -1.71 19.88
N ASN A 9 1.10 -2.51 20.10
CA ASN A 9 1.88 -2.45 21.34
C ASN A 9 3.07 -1.50 21.15
N HIS A 10 2.93 -0.25 21.61
CA HIS A 10 3.85 0.85 21.31
C HIS A 10 5.09 0.93 22.23
N GLN A 11 5.18 0.08 23.24
CA GLN A 11 6.23 0.17 24.27
C GLN A 11 7.65 -0.14 23.75
N PHE A 12 7.79 -0.62 22.51
CA PHE A 12 9.07 -1.02 21.93
C PHE A 12 9.43 -0.33 20.60
N ILE A 13 8.66 0.67 20.17
CA ILE A 13 8.81 1.28 18.84
C ILE A 13 9.67 2.55 18.96
N LYS A 14 10.84 2.62 18.33
CA LYS A 14 11.58 3.89 18.14
C LYS A 14 11.26 4.51 16.79
N HIS A 15 11.66 5.77 16.61
CA HIS A 15 11.42 6.53 15.38
C HIS A 15 12.09 5.82 14.18
N GLY A 16 11.32 5.59 13.12
CA GLY A 16 11.82 4.96 11.90
C GLY A 16 12.12 3.46 12.05
N GLU A 17 11.84 2.86 13.21
CA GLU A 17 12.04 1.41 13.39
C GLU A 17 11.02 0.61 12.58
N VAL A 18 11.52 -0.55 12.13
CA VAL A 18 10.80 -1.46 11.26
C VAL A 18 10.54 -2.75 12.02
N PHE A 19 9.29 -3.22 11.95
CA PHE A 19 8.84 -4.42 12.64
C PHE A 19 8.19 -5.37 11.66
N GLN A 20 8.26 -6.67 11.97
CA GLN A 20 7.52 -7.69 11.26
C GLN A 20 6.37 -8.18 12.13
N ASP A 21 5.17 -8.29 11.56
CA ASP A 21 4.07 -8.98 12.22
C ASP A 21 4.20 -10.51 12.07
N LYS A 22 3.23 -11.24 12.63
CA LYS A 22 3.12 -12.70 12.53
C LYS A 22 2.98 -13.24 11.10
N ASN A 23 2.64 -12.38 10.14
CA ASN A 23 2.51 -12.69 8.72
C ASN A 23 3.72 -12.19 7.92
N ASN A 24 4.81 -11.80 8.59
CA ASN A 24 6.02 -11.21 8.01
C ASN A 24 5.79 -9.87 7.27
N ASN A 25 4.64 -9.22 7.46
CA ASN A 25 4.40 -7.88 6.92
C ASN A 25 5.32 -6.89 7.62
N ILE A 26 5.88 -5.96 6.84
CA ILE A 26 6.87 -4.98 7.28
C ILE A 26 6.16 -3.68 7.63
N PHE A 27 6.30 -3.23 8.87
CA PHE A 27 5.72 -1.99 9.36
C PHE A 27 6.81 -1.01 9.71
N ARG A 28 6.71 0.23 9.23
CA ARG A 28 7.51 1.34 9.71
C ARG A 28 6.64 2.34 10.45
N PHE A 29 7.09 2.73 11.63
CA PHE A 29 6.48 3.82 12.38
C PHE A 29 7.39 5.03 12.54
N ASN A 30 6.80 6.21 12.47
CA ASN A 30 7.47 7.47 12.74
C ASN A 30 6.89 8.10 14.00
N LYS A 31 7.75 8.82 14.73
CA LYS A 31 7.44 9.49 16.00
C LYS A 31 7.85 10.96 15.97
N ASN A 32 7.18 11.83 16.70
CA ASN A 32 7.65 13.20 16.91
C ASN A 32 8.78 13.25 17.96
N SER A 33 9.28 14.46 18.25
CA SER A 33 10.32 14.72 19.26
C SER A 33 9.93 14.29 20.68
N GLU A 34 8.62 14.17 20.97
CA GLU A 34 8.09 13.68 22.25
C GLU A 34 7.95 12.15 22.30
N GLY A 35 8.30 11.44 21.23
CA GLY A 35 8.18 9.98 21.14
C GLY A 35 6.76 9.45 20.90
N LYS A 36 5.79 10.33 20.58
CA LYS A 36 4.42 9.95 20.16
C LYS A 36 4.41 9.63 18.66
N LEU A 37 3.54 8.72 18.22
CA LEU A 37 3.36 8.44 16.79
C LEU A 37 2.97 9.71 16.04
N ALA A 38 3.69 10.01 14.96
CA ALA A 38 3.48 11.19 14.12
C ALA A 38 4.09 10.97 12.73
N GLY A 39 3.62 11.73 11.74
CA GLY A 39 4.08 11.64 10.36
C GLY A 39 3.58 10.38 9.65
N GLY A 40 4.29 10.01 8.58
CA GLY A 40 3.97 8.84 7.76
C GLY A 40 4.22 7.51 8.45
N GLN A 41 3.35 6.53 8.26
CA GLN A 41 3.48 5.14 8.69
C GLN A 41 3.19 4.28 7.47
N ILE A 42 3.93 3.19 7.30
CA ILE A 42 3.87 2.36 6.09
C ILE A 42 3.80 0.90 6.50
N GLU A 43 2.94 0.16 5.82
CA GLU A 43 2.81 -1.28 5.93
C GLU A 43 3.02 -1.90 4.54
N LEU A 44 4.02 -2.77 4.45
CA LEU A 44 4.30 -3.58 3.28
C LEU A 44 4.04 -5.05 3.60
N SER A 45 3.69 -5.85 2.60
CA SER A 45 3.64 -7.30 2.73
C SER A 45 5.05 -7.89 2.90
N GLU A 46 5.12 -9.19 3.21
CA GLU A 46 6.39 -9.94 3.18
C GLU A 46 7.12 -9.82 1.82
N THR A 47 6.36 -9.72 0.73
CA THR A 47 6.89 -9.58 -0.64
C THR A 47 7.24 -8.13 -1.02
N GLY A 48 7.06 -7.19 -0.09
CA GLY A 48 7.32 -5.77 -0.30
C GLY A 48 6.22 -5.04 -1.10
N GLU A 49 5.01 -5.61 -1.18
CA GLU A 49 3.86 -4.94 -1.78
C GLU A 49 3.24 -3.96 -0.77
N LEU A 50 2.83 -2.78 -1.22
CA LEU A 50 2.20 -1.80 -0.34
C LEU A 50 0.80 -2.29 0.10
N ILE A 51 0.59 -2.36 1.42
CA ILE A 51 -0.69 -2.74 2.04
C ILE A 51 -1.42 -1.49 2.53
N SER A 52 -0.74 -0.64 3.31
CA SER A 52 -1.35 0.57 3.86
C SER A 52 -0.35 1.70 4.05
N THR A 53 -0.89 2.92 3.99
CA THR A 53 -0.19 4.14 4.42
C THR A 53 -1.06 4.88 5.42
N ARG A 54 -0.42 5.45 6.43
CA ARG A 54 -1.08 6.30 7.41
C ARG A 54 -0.28 7.58 7.58
N TYR A 55 -0.93 8.72 7.70
CA TYR A 55 -0.31 9.95 8.17
C TYR A 55 -0.98 10.37 9.48
N ILE A 56 -0.19 10.66 10.51
CA ILE A 56 -0.67 11.10 11.83
C ILE A 56 -0.15 12.51 12.09
N ASP A 57 -1.02 13.49 12.27
CA ASP A 57 -0.61 14.85 12.64
C ASP A 57 -0.39 15.00 14.16
N ASN A 58 0.06 16.18 14.58
CA ASN A 58 0.35 16.47 15.99
C ASN A 58 -0.88 16.48 16.91
N GLU A 59 -2.09 16.55 16.35
CA GLU A 59 -3.34 16.48 17.11
C GLU A 59 -3.86 15.04 17.21
N GLY A 60 -3.16 14.07 16.62
CA GLY A 60 -3.59 12.66 16.58
C GLY A 60 -4.69 12.41 15.55
N ASN A 61 -4.91 13.33 14.62
CA ASN A 61 -5.75 13.13 13.45
C ASN A 61 -4.99 12.28 12.42
N VAL A 62 -5.73 11.43 11.73
CA VAL A 62 -5.12 10.38 10.92
C VAL A 62 -5.75 10.29 9.54
N GLN A 63 -4.92 10.27 8.49
CA GLN A 63 -5.33 9.90 7.14
C GLN A 63 -4.81 8.49 6.86
N THR A 64 -5.70 7.56 6.53
CA THR A 64 -5.33 6.19 6.17
C THR A 64 -5.74 5.90 4.74
N ALA A 65 -4.90 5.18 4.01
CA ALA A 65 -5.19 4.62 2.70
C ALA A 65 -4.76 3.14 2.67
N LEU A 66 -5.60 2.31 2.07
CA LEU A 66 -5.37 0.88 1.89
C LEU A 66 -5.21 0.57 0.41
N TYR A 67 -4.28 -0.33 0.11
CA TYR A 67 -3.85 -0.62 -1.24
C TYR A 67 -4.08 -2.08 -1.60
N LYS A 68 -4.38 -2.30 -2.87
CA LYS A 68 -4.44 -3.62 -3.49
C LYS A 68 -3.82 -3.49 -4.86
N ASN A 69 -2.82 -4.33 -5.17
CA ASN A 69 -2.06 -4.28 -6.41
C ASN A 69 -1.37 -2.92 -6.68
N GLY A 70 -1.10 -2.14 -5.63
CA GLY A 70 -0.49 -0.81 -5.71
C GLY A 70 -1.49 0.35 -5.89
N GLU A 71 -2.78 0.06 -6.07
CA GLU A 71 -3.84 1.07 -6.19
C GLU A 71 -4.63 1.22 -4.89
N ILE A 72 -5.08 2.43 -4.59
CA ILE A 72 -5.95 2.70 -3.44
C ILE A 72 -7.32 2.06 -3.68
N PHE A 73 -7.76 1.19 -2.77
CA PHE A 73 -9.15 0.69 -2.77
C PHE A 73 -9.99 1.29 -1.63
N SER A 74 -9.37 1.95 -0.66
CA SER A 74 -10.07 2.61 0.45
C SER A 74 -9.22 3.75 1.03
N LYS A 75 -9.83 4.91 1.25
CA LYS A 75 -9.23 6.08 1.92
C LYS A 75 -10.17 6.56 3.02
N PHE A 76 -9.67 6.79 4.23
CA PHE A 76 -10.51 7.22 5.35
C PHE A 76 -9.74 7.92 6.45
N GLN A 77 -10.48 8.66 7.27
CA GLN A 77 -9.94 9.39 8.39
C GLN A 77 -10.13 8.62 9.71
N GLU A 78 -9.18 8.76 10.60
CA GLU A 78 -9.20 8.17 11.95
C GLU A 78 -8.74 9.21 12.98
N LYS A 79 -9.01 8.91 14.25
CA LYS A 79 -8.35 9.53 15.41
C LYS A 79 -7.54 8.47 16.14
N TYR A 80 -6.34 8.84 16.57
CA TYR A 80 -5.50 8.01 17.40
C TYR A 80 -5.70 8.41 18.88
N ILE A 81 -6.38 7.55 19.64
CA ILE A 81 -6.77 7.81 21.03
C ILE A 81 -6.43 6.56 21.86
N ASP A 82 -5.70 6.73 22.96
CA ASP A 82 -5.34 5.66 23.91
C ASP A 82 -4.78 4.39 23.26
N GLY A 83 -3.86 4.55 22.30
CA GLY A 83 -3.22 3.43 21.62
C GLY A 83 -4.08 2.74 20.55
N LYS A 84 -5.20 3.34 20.16
CA LYS A 84 -6.14 2.77 19.20
C LYS A 84 -6.47 3.76 18.08
N PHE A 85 -6.56 3.25 16.87
CA PHE A 85 -7.11 3.98 15.74
C PHE A 85 -8.63 3.78 15.67
N ILE A 86 -9.37 4.86 15.57
CA ILE A 86 -10.83 4.87 15.53
C ILE A 86 -11.27 5.69 14.32
N LYS A 87 -11.98 5.08 13.37
CA LYS A 87 -12.52 5.78 12.20
C LYS A 87 -13.37 6.97 12.64
N HIS A 88 -13.08 8.14 12.10
CA HIS A 88 -13.75 9.40 12.41
C HIS A 88 -13.52 10.36 11.25
N GLY A 89 -14.55 11.00 10.74
CA GLY A 89 -14.46 11.87 9.56
C GLY A 89 -14.80 11.13 8.27
N SER A 90 -14.14 11.49 7.16
CA SER A 90 -14.49 11.01 5.82
C SER A 90 -14.12 9.54 5.56
N TYR A 91 -14.85 8.91 4.65
CA TYR A 91 -14.59 7.58 4.12
C TYR A 91 -14.90 7.54 2.62
N GLU A 92 -14.01 6.89 1.87
CA GLU A 92 -14.11 6.68 0.43
C GLU A 92 -13.64 5.26 0.09
N GLN A 93 -14.39 4.58 -0.78
CA GLN A 93 -14.04 3.27 -1.33
C GLN A 93 -13.95 3.36 -2.84
N TYR A 94 -12.96 2.68 -3.40
CA TYR A 94 -12.59 2.75 -4.80
C TYR A 94 -12.65 1.37 -5.45
N GLU A 95 -12.98 1.34 -6.73
CA GLU A 95 -12.90 0.17 -7.59
C GLU A 95 -12.38 0.62 -8.96
N ASN A 96 -11.22 0.11 -9.37
CA ASN A 96 -10.52 0.49 -10.61
C ASN A 96 -10.35 2.02 -10.73
N GLY A 97 -9.95 2.68 -9.63
CA GLY A 97 -9.79 4.13 -9.56
C GLY A 97 -11.10 4.95 -9.52
N ILE A 98 -12.26 4.30 -9.56
CA ILE A 98 -13.58 4.95 -9.48
C ILE A 98 -14.08 4.90 -8.04
N VAL A 99 -14.48 6.04 -7.48
CA VAL A 99 -15.13 6.09 -6.16
C VAL A 99 -16.51 5.46 -6.26
N ILE A 100 -16.71 4.33 -5.58
CA ILE A 100 -17.98 3.58 -5.58
C ILE A 100 -18.79 3.77 -4.29
N LYS A 101 -18.16 4.28 -3.22
CA LYS A 101 -18.83 4.51 -1.94
C LYS A 101 -18.16 5.63 -1.19
N ILE A 102 -18.98 6.49 -0.60
CA ILE A 102 -18.55 7.60 0.26
C ILE A 102 -19.47 7.72 1.45
N GLY A 103 -18.92 8.19 2.55
CA GLY A 103 -19.67 8.42 3.77
C GLY A 103 -18.81 9.04 4.85
N GLN A 104 -19.33 9.02 6.07
CA GLN A 104 -18.65 9.56 7.23
C GLN A 104 -18.76 8.62 8.43
N TYR A 105 -17.72 8.61 9.25
CA TYR A 105 -17.72 7.96 10.54
C TYR A 105 -17.71 8.99 11.67
N ASN A 106 -18.41 8.69 12.75
CA ASN A 106 -18.30 9.41 14.01
C ASN A 106 -17.94 8.40 15.11
N ASN A 107 -16.71 8.49 15.61
CA ASN A 107 -16.19 7.62 16.69
C ASN A 107 -16.42 6.11 16.42
N GLY A 108 -16.09 5.66 15.22
CA GLY A 108 -16.21 4.27 14.78
C GLY A 108 -17.58 3.92 14.18
N ASN A 109 -18.61 4.73 14.42
CA ASN A 109 -19.95 4.47 13.92
C ASN A 109 -20.18 5.14 12.56
N VAL A 110 -20.85 4.47 11.63
CA VAL A 110 -21.33 5.12 10.40
C VAL A 110 -22.29 6.26 10.77
N ASN A 111 -22.10 7.42 10.16
CA ASN A 111 -22.88 8.61 10.49
C ASN A 111 -23.09 9.49 9.24
N GLY A 112 -24.12 10.32 9.28
CA GLY A 112 -24.44 11.24 8.19
C GLY A 112 -24.94 10.52 6.93
N ASP A 113 -24.79 11.18 5.80
CA ASP A 113 -25.19 10.64 4.51
C ASP A 113 -24.11 9.71 3.92
N TRP A 114 -24.56 8.59 3.39
CA TRP A 114 -23.76 7.57 2.72
C TRP A 114 -24.30 7.38 1.31
N LEU A 115 -23.40 7.48 0.34
CA LEU A 115 -23.71 7.29 -1.08
C LEU A 115 -22.90 6.11 -1.60
N MET A 116 -23.56 5.22 -2.32
CA MET A 116 -22.97 4.00 -2.87
C MET A 116 -23.49 3.79 -4.28
N LEU A 117 -22.65 3.30 -5.17
CA LEU A 117 -23.14 2.68 -6.40
C LEU A 117 -23.69 1.29 -6.07
N ASN A 118 -24.75 0.88 -6.75
CA ASN A 118 -25.19 -0.51 -6.71
C ASN A 118 -24.20 -1.42 -7.46
N GLU A 119 -24.40 -2.74 -7.39
CA GLU A 119 -23.51 -3.73 -8.02
C GLU A 119 -23.35 -3.52 -9.54
N LYS A 120 -24.42 -3.10 -10.22
CA LYS A 120 -24.41 -2.79 -11.66
C LYS A 120 -23.78 -1.43 -11.99
N LYS A 121 -23.47 -0.61 -10.99
CA LYS A 121 -22.93 0.75 -11.11
C LYS A 121 -23.80 1.69 -11.96
N ASP A 122 -25.09 1.41 -12.03
CA ASP A 122 -26.07 2.17 -12.81
C ASP A 122 -26.97 3.03 -11.92
N LYS A 123 -26.96 2.84 -10.59
CA LYS A 123 -27.77 3.60 -9.64
C LYS A 123 -26.97 4.02 -8.41
N ILE A 124 -27.23 5.25 -7.95
CA ILE A 124 -26.78 5.72 -6.64
C ILE A 124 -27.80 5.30 -5.58
N ILE A 125 -27.33 4.55 -4.59
CA ILE A 125 -28.02 4.23 -3.36
C ILE A 125 -27.60 5.27 -2.32
N HIS A 126 -28.59 5.93 -1.72
CA HIS A 126 -28.38 6.83 -0.59
C HIS A 126 -28.93 6.20 0.70
N LYS A 127 -28.15 6.30 1.76
CA LYS A 127 -28.53 5.97 3.13
C LYS A 127 -28.17 7.11 4.07
N LYS A 128 -28.95 7.30 5.11
CA LYS A 128 -28.63 8.23 6.19
C LYS A 128 -28.50 7.49 7.51
N PHE A 129 -27.43 7.76 8.23
CA PHE A 129 -27.14 7.15 9.51
C PHE A 129 -26.99 8.19 10.62
N GLU A 130 -27.38 7.81 11.83
CA GLU A 130 -27.13 8.56 13.05
C GLU A 130 -26.51 7.62 14.09
N ASN A 131 -25.24 7.84 14.40
CA ASN A 131 -24.44 7.03 15.32
C ASN A 131 -24.59 5.51 15.11
N GLY A 132 -24.56 5.07 13.85
CA GLY A 132 -24.65 3.66 13.47
C GLY A 132 -26.05 3.16 13.17
N VAL A 133 -27.09 3.95 13.45
CA VAL A 133 -28.49 3.59 13.19
C VAL A 133 -28.92 4.08 11.81
N ASP A 134 -29.45 3.18 10.98
CA ASP A 134 -30.02 3.54 9.67
C ASP A 134 -31.35 4.29 9.87
N ILE A 135 -31.38 5.57 9.55
CA ILE A 135 -32.54 6.46 9.65
C ILE A 135 -33.08 6.86 8.27
N THR A 136 -32.71 6.12 7.22
CA THR A 136 -32.99 6.48 5.82
C THR A 136 -34.48 6.71 5.56
N SER A 137 -35.37 5.88 6.11
CA SER A 137 -36.82 6.04 5.90
C SER A 137 -37.36 7.37 6.43
N LYS A 138 -36.84 7.86 7.57
CA LYS A 138 -37.20 9.17 8.15
C LYS A 138 -36.56 10.33 7.38
N ALA A 139 -35.39 10.08 6.79
CA ALA A 139 -34.65 11.08 6.02
C ALA A 139 -35.19 11.29 4.59
N LYS A 140 -35.83 10.27 4.01
CA LYS A 140 -36.40 10.32 2.66
C LYS A 140 -37.39 11.47 2.47
N GLU A 141 -38.20 11.82 3.47
CA GLU A 141 -39.16 12.95 3.36
C GLU A 141 -38.47 14.32 3.14
N ASN A 142 -37.27 14.53 3.68
CA ASN A 142 -36.50 15.77 3.52
C ASN A 142 -35.51 15.72 2.36
N LEU A 143 -35.01 14.52 2.03
CA LEU A 143 -34.13 14.30 0.89
C LEU A 143 -34.89 14.44 -0.43
N VAL A 144 -36.15 13.96 -0.48
CA VAL A 144 -36.99 14.06 -1.68
C VAL A 144 -37.15 15.51 -2.13
N LYS A 145 -37.37 16.45 -1.20
CA LYS A 145 -37.46 17.88 -1.51
C LYS A 145 -36.16 18.53 -2.02
N ASN A 146 -34.99 18.02 -1.65
CA ASN A 146 -33.69 18.67 -1.93
C ASN A 146 -32.83 17.96 -3.01
N LEU A 147 -33.09 16.68 -3.28
CA LEU A 147 -32.46 15.91 -4.37
C LEU A 147 -33.33 15.79 -5.62
N TYR A 148 -34.66 15.82 -5.49
CA TYR A 148 -35.58 15.48 -6.58
C TYR A 148 -36.23 16.69 -7.25
N GLY A 149 -35.67 17.89 -7.02
CA GLY A 149 -35.85 19.01 -7.96
C GLY A 149 -35.29 18.73 -9.36
N THR A 150 -34.61 17.58 -9.54
CA THR A 150 -34.22 17.01 -10.83
C THR A 150 -34.50 15.50 -10.82
N ALA A 151 -35.75 15.09 -10.61
CA ALA A 151 -36.17 13.73 -10.97
C ALA A 151 -35.96 13.47 -12.48
N GLU A 152 -35.96 14.52 -13.29
CA GLU A 152 -35.63 14.49 -14.72
C GLU A 152 -34.17 14.05 -14.98
N ASP A 153 -33.19 14.41 -14.13
CA ASP A 153 -31.78 14.13 -14.43
C ASP A 153 -31.35 12.66 -14.31
N ILE A 154 -32.01 11.91 -13.41
CA ILE A 154 -31.74 10.49 -13.20
C ILE A 154 -32.54 9.67 -14.22
N VAL A 155 -33.78 10.07 -14.55
CA VAL A 155 -34.60 9.41 -15.58
C VAL A 155 -33.98 9.60 -16.97
N ASP A 156 -33.45 10.79 -17.27
CA ASP A 156 -32.78 11.06 -18.55
C ASP A 156 -31.47 10.29 -18.72
N ALA A 157 -30.75 9.99 -17.63
CA ALA A 157 -29.54 9.16 -17.68
C ALA A 157 -29.83 7.73 -18.15
N PHE A 158 -31.06 7.23 -17.96
CA PHE A 158 -31.52 5.94 -18.47
C PHE A 158 -32.19 6.02 -19.84
N SER A 159 -32.47 7.23 -20.34
CA SER A 159 -33.00 7.45 -21.70
C SER A 159 -31.89 7.50 -22.77
N GLU A 160 -30.63 7.66 -22.37
CA GLU A 160 -29.49 7.65 -23.27
C GLU A 160 -29.09 6.20 -23.60
N ASN A 161 -29.13 5.83 -24.89
CA ASN A 161 -28.65 4.53 -25.41
C ASN A 161 -27.11 4.33 -25.27
N ASP A 162 -26.43 5.12 -24.43
CA ASP A 162 -24.99 5.09 -24.20
C ASP A 162 -24.69 4.91 -22.70
N PRO A 163 -24.44 3.66 -22.28
CA PRO A 163 -24.11 3.33 -20.89
C PRO A 163 -22.91 4.11 -20.33
N ALA A 164 -21.92 4.44 -21.16
CA ALA A 164 -20.72 5.14 -20.70
C ALA A 164 -21.03 6.58 -20.29
N ARG A 165 -21.90 7.25 -21.06
CA ARG A 165 -22.36 8.61 -20.77
C ARG A 165 -23.22 8.68 -19.52
N ALA A 166 -24.13 7.71 -19.35
CA ALA A 166 -24.93 7.54 -18.15
C ALA A 166 -24.06 7.38 -16.89
N THR A 167 -23.05 6.50 -16.94
CA THR A 167 -22.10 6.30 -15.83
C THR A 167 -21.32 7.58 -15.50
N LYS A 168 -20.85 8.33 -16.52
CA LYS A 168 -20.15 9.60 -16.30
C LYS A 168 -21.05 10.66 -15.63
N LYS A 169 -22.32 10.74 -16.03
CA LYS A 169 -23.32 11.63 -15.40
C LYS A 169 -23.56 11.23 -13.95
N LEU A 170 -23.69 9.93 -13.68
CA LEU A 170 -23.86 9.38 -12.33
C LEU A 170 -22.69 9.74 -11.41
N LEU A 171 -21.45 9.56 -11.88
CA LEU A 171 -20.24 9.91 -11.12
C LEU A 171 -20.15 11.42 -10.84
N LYS A 172 -20.47 12.26 -11.83
CA LYS A 172 -20.53 13.72 -11.63
C LYS A 172 -21.54 14.08 -10.53
N ASN A 173 -22.71 13.48 -10.54
CA ASN A 173 -23.74 13.70 -9.52
C ASN A 173 -23.29 13.20 -8.15
N MET A 174 -22.65 12.02 -8.09
CA MET A 174 -22.06 11.50 -6.86
C MET A 174 -21.04 12.47 -6.27
N ILE A 175 -20.16 13.06 -7.09
CA ILE A 175 -19.19 14.08 -6.65
C ILE A 175 -19.89 15.35 -6.13
N ILE A 176 -20.93 15.83 -6.81
CA ILE A 176 -21.69 17.01 -6.36
C ILE A 176 -22.34 16.73 -5.00
N LEU A 177 -22.97 15.57 -4.85
CA LEU A 177 -23.56 15.15 -3.58
C LEU A 177 -22.49 14.95 -2.50
N ALA A 178 -21.34 14.36 -2.84
CA ALA A 178 -20.19 14.24 -1.95
C ALA A 178 -19.74 15.61 -1.43
N LYS A 179 -19.65 16.62 -2.30
CA LYS A 179 -19.30 17.99 -1.92
C LYS A 179 -20.34 18.60 -0.97
N LYS A 180 -21.62 18.27 -1.13
CA LYS A 180 -22.68 18.66 -0.15
C LYS A 180 -22.48 17.94 1.18
N ILE A 181 -22.14 16.64 1.17
CA ILE A 181 -21.86 15.84 2.36
C ILE A 181 -20.65 16.37 3.13
N LYS A 182 -19.58 16.78 2.43
CA LYS A 182 -18.39 17.42 3.04
C LYS A 182 -18.72 18.70 3.82
N LYS A 183 -19.92 19.28 3.67
CA LYS A 183 -20.42 20.44 4.42
C LYS A 183 -21.36 20.07 5.60
N GLN A 184 -21.53 18.79 5.94
CA GLN A 184 -22.49 18.31 6.96
C GLN A 184 -21.91 18.18 8.38
N GLN A 185 -22.77 17.77 9.32
CA GLN A 185 -22.66 17.79 10.79
C GLN A 185 -21.51 16.98 11.43
N VAL A 186 -20.81 16.10 10.70
CA VAL A 186 -19.56 15.51 11.20
C VAL A 186 -18.40 16.39 10.72
N PRO A 187 -17.66 17.05 11.63
CA PRO A 187 -16.52 17.86 11.23
C PRO A 187 -15.57 17.02 10.38
N GLN A 188 -15.30 17.50 9.16
CA GLN A 188 -14.20 16.94 8.37
C GLN A 188 -12.93 17.15 9.18
N ILE A 189 -12.19 16.06 9.42
CA ILE A 189 -10.91 16.19 10.09
C ILE A 189 -9.97 16.86 9.09
N LYS A 190 -9.53 18.08 9.41
CA LYS A 190 -8.41 18.69 8.69
C LYS A 190 -7.15 18.09 9.27
N ILE A 191 -6.28 17.59 8.40
CA ILE A 191 -5.04 16.96 8.81
C ILE A 191 -3.93 17.93 8.43
N ASN A 192 -3.09 18.26 9.41
CA ASN A 192 -1.95 19.13 9.16
C ASN A 192 -0.75 18.28 8.71
N PHE A 193 -0.55 18.20 7.40
CA PHE A 193 0.54 17.45 6.80
C PHE A 193 1.85 18.24 6.90
N GLN A 194 2.73 17.76 7.77
CA GLN A 194 4.14 18.14 7.89
C GLN A 194 5.02 17.12 7.19
N GLU A 195 6.20 17.56 6.71
CA GLU A 195 7.10 16.71 5.94
C GLU A 195 7.60 15.46 6.69
N VAL A 196 8.03 14.50 5.87
CA VAL A 196 8.53 13.17 6.22
C VAL A 196 9.77 13.29 7.09
N PRO A 197 9.98 12.39 8.07
CA PRO A 197 11.24 12.37 8.80
C PRO A 197 12.44 12.12 7.89
N GLU A 198 13.53 12.80 8.22
CA GLU A 198 14.79 12.75 7.49
C GLU A 198 15.42 11.36 7.57
N LEU A 199 15.87 10.85 6.43
CA LEU A 199 16.75 9.68 6.38
C LEU A 199 18.14 10.07 6.90
N GLU A 200 18.69 9.28 7.81
CA GLU A 200 20.08 9.42 8.24
C GLU A 200 21.04 9.13 7.08
N VAL A 201 22.04 9.99 6.90
CA VAL A 201 23.04 9.83 5.82
C VAL A 201 23.78 8.49 5.99
N GLY A 202 23.81 7.70 4.92
CA GLY A 202 24.50 6.41 4.85
C GLY A 202 23.73 5.24 5.47
N LYS A 203 22.58 5.47 6.10
CA LYS A 203 21.77 4.42 6.69
C LYS A 203 20.66 4.01 5.73
N ILE A 204 20.63 2.72 5.40
CA ILE A 204 19.53 2.15 4.63
C ILE A 204 18.38 1.85 5.57
N GLU A 205 17.21 2.35 5.22
CA GLU A 205 16.00 2.17 6.01
C GLU A 205 14.92 1.50 5.17
N ARG A 206 14.17 0.57 5.80
CA ARG A 206 13.04 -0.12 5.18
C ARG A 206 11.75 0.70 5.32
N GLY A 207 10.85 0.56 4.35
CA GLY A 207 9.53 1.18 4.30
C GLY A 207 9.63 2.70 4.26
N TYR A 208 10.03 3.27 3.13
CA TYR A 208 10.12 4.73 2.97
C TYR A 208 8.92 5.26 2.18
N ALA A 209 8.33 6.37 2.62
CA ALA A 209 7.31 7.05 1.82
C ALA A 209 7.33 8.56 2.00
N THR A 210 6.95 9.24 0.92
CA THR A 210 6.64 10.67 0.93
C THR A 210 5.16 10.87 0.63
N PHE A 211 4.63 12.02 1.00
CA PHE A 211 3.21 12.32 0.89
C PHE A 211 2.99 13.67 0.22
N TYR A 212 1.90 13.80 -0.52
CA TYR A 212 1.36 15.09 -0.94
C TYR A 212 0.77 15.84 0.26
N THR A 213 0.43 17.11 0.06
CA THR A 213 -0.16 17.98 1.09
C THR A 213 -1.55 17.54 1.54
N ASP A 214 -2.18 16.56 0.87
CA ASP A 214 -3.45 15.96 1.27
C ASP A 214 -3.27 14.60 1.97
N GLY A 215 -2.02 14.16 2.18
CA GLY A 215 -1.67 12.89 2.81
C GLY A 215 -1.73 11.68 1.91
N SER A 216 -2.07 11.83 0.63
CA SER A 216 -1.89 10.74 -0.34
C SER A 216 -0.40 10.47 -0.52
N PRO A 217 0.03 9.21 -0.72
CA PRO A 217 1.44 8.93 -0.95
C PRO A 217 1.86 9.57 -2.28
N LYS A 218 3.10 10.04 -2.31
CA LYS A 218 3.77 10.48 -3.53
C LYS A 218 4.79 9.44 -3.97
N ILE A 219 5.61 8.97 -3.04
CA ILE A 219 6.60 7.90 -3.27
C ILE A 219 6.41 6.87 -2.18
N VAL A 220 6.52 5.59 -2.53
CA VAL A 220 6.65 4.48 -1.60
C VAL A 220 7.78 3.58 -2.10
N ALA A 221 8.75 3.30 -1.25
CA ALA A 221 9.88 2.43 -1.54
C ALA A 221 10.07 1.38 -0.45
N GLU A 222 10.44 0.17 -0.85
CA GLU A 222 10.79 -0.92 0.07
C GLU A 222 11.96 -0.54 0.96
N MET A 223 13.00 0.07 0.37
CA MET A 223 14.18 0.57 1.08
C MET A 223 14.65 1.89 0.49
N ALA A 224 15.14 2.79 1.34
CA ALA A 224 15.75 4.03 0.93
C ALA A 224 16.94 4.39 1.83
N ALA A 225 17.94 5.07 1.29
CA ALA A 225 19.06 5.65 2.02
C ALA A 225 19.32 7.06 1.52
N LYS A 226 19.85 7.93 2.39
CA LYS A 226 20.36 9.24 1.97
C LYS A 226 21.85 9.14 1.73
N ASP A 227 22.33 9.53 0.56
CA ASP A 227 23.76 9.58 0.27
C ASP A 227 24.43 10.81 0.90
N LYS A 228 25.75 10.93 0.74
CA LYS A 228 26.54 12.03 1.31
C LYS A 228 26.18 13.41 0.75
N ASP A 229 25.65 13.44 -0.47
CA ASP A 229 25.22 14.65 -1.17
C ASP A 229 23.75 14.99 -0.87
N GLY A 230 23.07 14.13 -0.11
CA GLY A 230 21.69 14.30 0.32
C GLY A 230 20.66 13.69 -0.63
N ASN A 231 21.07 12.99 -1.68
CA ASN A 231 20.14 12.32 -2.60
C ASN A 231 19.58 11.05 -1.97
N ILE A 232 18.35 10.72 -2.34
CA ILE A 232 17.72 9.49 -1.89
C ILE A 232 18.03 8.36 -2.89
N ILE A 233 18.65 7.30 -2.38
CA ILE A 233 18.93 6.06 -3.10
C ILE A 233 17.88 5.03 -2.72
N TYR A 234 17.11 4.54 -3.69
CA TYR A 234 16.11 3.50 -3.48
C TYR A 234 16.67 2.09 -3.69
N ASN A 235 16.13 1.11 -2.98
CA ASN A 235 16.43 -0.30 -3.14
C ASN A 235 15.15 -1.13 -3.00
N GLY A 236 15.00 -2.17 -3.80
CA GLY A 236 13.81 -3.03 -3.81
C GLY A 236 12.65 -2.44 -4.62
N ASN A 237 11.42 -2.81 -4.23
CA ASN A 237 10.21 -2.33 -4.89
C ASN A 237 10.04 -0.81 -4.70
N TYR A 238 9.63 -0.13 -5.78
CA TYR A 238 9.41 1.31 -5.80
C TYR A 238 8.11 1.65 -6.52
N MET A 239 7.35 2.57 -5.95
CA MET A 239 6.17 3.16 -6.56
C MET A 239 6.19 4.68 -6.41
N GLU A 240 5.80 5.37 -7.47
CA GLU A 240 5.45 6.79 -7.45
C GLU A 240 3.97 6.91 -7.84
N HIS A 241 3.24 7.79 -7.18
CA HIS A 241 1.82 8.03 -7.41
C HIS A 241 1.58 9.47 -7.86
N TYR A 242 0.58 9.67 -8.71
CA TYR A 242 -0.02 10.98 -8.94
C TYR A 242 -0.77 11.44 -7.68
N ASP A 243 -1.03 12.74 -7.57
CA ASP A 243 -1.83 13.33 -6.48
C ASP A 243 -3.28 12.81 -6.45
N ASN A 244 -3.78 12.33 -7.59
CA ASN A 244 -5.05 11.63 -7.70
C ASN A 244 -5.02 10.18 -7.15
N GLY A 245 -3.85 9.70 -6.69
CA GLY A 245 -3.65 8.39 -6.09
C GLY A 245 -3.40 7.24 -7.08
N LYS A 246 -3.45 7.48 -8.39
CA LYS A 246 -3.08 6.47 -9.40
C LYS A 246 -1.57 6.31 -9.47
N ILE A 247 -1.13 5.11 -9.84
CA ILE A 247 0.29 4.80 -10.00
C ILE A 247 0.83 5.59 -11.20
N LYS A 248 1.95 6.28 -11.00
CA LYS A 248 2.74 6.96 -12.02
C LYS A 248 3.91 6.10 -12.47
N ILE A 249 4.66 5.54 -11.53
CA ILE A 249 5.78 4.63 -11.80
C ILE A 249 5.68 3.42 -10.89
N LYS A 250 5.95 2.23 -11.44
CA LYS A 250 6.25 1.02 -10.69
C LYS A 250 7.58 0.47 -11.17
N ALA A 251 8.54 0.32 -10.27
CA ALA A 251 9.90 -0.07 -10.62
C ALA A 251 10.54 -0.95 -9.54
N LYS A 252 11.67 -1.56 -9.87
CA LYS A 252 12.53 -2.26 -8.92
C LYS A 252 13.95 -1.74 -9.03
N TYR A 253 14.59 -1.49 -7.87
CA TYR A 253 15.97 -1.04 -7.77
C TYR A 253 16.84 -2.09 -7.09
N ASN A 254 18.11 -2.14 -7.45
CA ASN A 254 19.12 -2.94 -6.76
C ASN A 254 19.77 -2.15 -5.60
N GLU A 255 20.68 -2.82 -4.89
CA GLU A 255 21.44 -2.28 -3.75
C GLU A 255 22.30 -1.04 -4.08
N LYS A 256 22.56 -0.79 -5.37
CA LYS A 256 23.32 0.36 -5.87
C LYS A 256 22.41 1.49 -6.36
N GLY A 257 21.10 1.43 -6.13
CA GLY A 257 20.16 2.44 -6.59
C GLY A 257 19.88 2.41 -8.09
N LYS A 258 20.22 1.32 -8.79
CA LYS A 258 19.98 1.19 -10.24
C LYS A 258 18.75 0.36 -10.51
N LEU A 259 18.01 0.71 -11.57
CA LEU A 259 16.88 -0.09 -12.05
C LEU A 259 17.30 -1.53 -12.31
N ASN A 260 16.57 -2.48 -11.75
CA ASN A 260 16.90 -3.90 -11.79
C ASN A 260 15.65 -4.77 -11.62
N GLY A 261 14.98 -5.06 -12.73
CA GLY A 261 13.72 -5.78 -12.80
C GLY A 261 12.72 -5.06 -13.71
N GLU A 262 11.43 -5.32 -13.48
CA GLU A 262 10.36 -4.69 -14.24
C GLU A 262 10.28 -3.19 -13.97
N TYR A 263 9.98 -2.43 -15.02
CA TYR A 263 9.67 -1.02 -14.98
C TYR A 263 8.38 -0.77 -15.75
N LYS A 264 7.47 0.00 -15.15
CA LYS A 264 6.25 0.49 -15.77
C LYS A 264 6.05 1.96 -15.42
N GLU A 265 5.69 2.76 -16.42
CA GLU A 265 5.25 4.14 -16.28
C GLU A 265 3.83 4.25 -16.83
N PHE A 266 2.99 5.05 -16.19
CA PHE A 266 1.59 5.22 -16.54
C PHE A 266 1.24 6.71 -16.68
N PHE A 267 0.26 7.00 -17.54
CA PHE A 267 -0.38 8.31 -17.60
C PHE A 267 -1.26 8.55 -16.37
N GLU A 268 -1.65 9.81 -16.17
CA GLU A 268 -2.47 10.22 -15.01
C GLU A 268 -3.85 9.54 -14.97
N ASP A 269 -4.36 9.08 -16.11
CA ASP A 269 -5.59 8.29 -16.21
C ASP A 269 -5.38 6.80 -15.89
N GLY A 270 -4.15 6.34 -15.69
CA GLY A 270 -3.77 4.95 -15.45
C GLY A 270 -3.42 4.17 -16.72
N THR A 271 -3.51 4.77 -17.91
CA THR A 271 -3.12 4.15 -19.17
C THR A 271 -1.62 3.85 -19.16
N LEU A 272 -1.22 2.63 -19.56
CA LEU A 272 0.19 2.26 -19.63
C LEU A 272 0.91 3.16 -20.62
N LYS A 273 2.00 3.80 -20.19
CA LYS A 273 2.81 4.72 -20.99
C LYS A 273 4.10 4.06 -21.47
N LYS A 274 4.82 3.39 -20.57
CA LYS A 274 6.06 2.66 -20.88
C LYS A 274 6.15 1.37 -20.09
N GLU A 275 6.72 0.34 -20.70
CA GLU A 275 7.13 -0.87 -19.99
C GLU A 275 8.46 -1.42 -20.51
N GLY A 276 9.19 -2.10 -19.62
CA GLY A 276 10.42 -2.80 -19.96
C GLY A 276 11.07 -3.45 -18.76
N THR A 277 12.23 -4.05 -18.98
CA THR A 277 13.02 -4.73 -17.94
C THR A 277 14.43 -4.18 -17.91
N PHE A 278 14.97 -3.96 -16.72
CA PHE A 278 16.32 -3.45 -16.53
C PHE A 278 17.20 -4.46 -15.79
N LEU A 279 18.50 -4.44 -16.09
CA LEU A 279 19.54 -5.15 -15.35
C LEU A 279 20.67 -4.15 -15.05
N ASN A 280 20.92 -3.88 -13.77
CA ASN A 280 21.96 -2.93 -13.33
C ASN A 280 21.89 -1.54 -13.99
N GLY A 281 20.68 -1.06 -14.27
CA GLY A 281 20.41 0.23 -14.92
C GLY A 281 20.39 0.18 -16.44
N GLU A 282 20.72 -0.96 -17.05
CA GLU A 282 20.68 -1.14 -18.51
C GLU A 282 19.36 -1.79 -18.95
N LYS A 283 18.77 -1.27 -20.03
CA LYS A 283 17.59 -1.85 -20.67
C LYS A 283 17.92 -3.25 -21.20
N ILE A 284 17.08 -4.24 -20.91
CA ILE A 284 17.14 -5.60 -21.48
C ILE A 284 15.78 -6.03 -22.02
N GLY A 285 15.79 -6.83 -23.08
CA GLY A 285 14.55 -7.31 -23.70
C GLY A 285 13.74 -6.20 -24.38
N PRO A 286 12.44 -6.44 -24.60
CA PRO A 286 11.56 -5.47 -25.25
C PRO A 286 11.26 -4.28 -24.32
N HIS A 287 11.34 -3.07 -24.87
CA HIS A 287 10.89 -1.83 -24.26
C HIS A 287 9.83 -1.23 -25.15
N LYS A 288 8.65 -1.02 -24.57
CA LYS A 288 7.49 -0.53 -25.31
C LYS A 288 7.07 0.82 -24.80
N GLU A 289 6.63 1.68 -25.70
CA GLU A 289 6.03 2.97 -25.41
C GLU A 289 4.67 3.07 -26.09
N TYR A 290 3.71 3.68 -25.40
CA TYR A 290 2.32 3.78 -25.79
C TYR A 290 1.86 5.24 -25.73
N ASP A 291 0.89 5.60 -26.56
CA ASP A 291 0.21 6.89 -26.49
C ASP A 291 -0.84 6.92 -25.35
N ASP A 292 -1.44 8.08 -25.13
CA ASP A 292 -2.49 8.31 -24.12
C ASP A 292 -3.79 7.55 -24.40
N LYS A 293 -3.93 6.94 -25.59
CA LYS A 293 -5.03 6.05 -25.96
C LYS A 293 -4.65 4.57 -25.85
N GLY A 294 -3.43 4.26 -25.41
CA GLY A 294 -2.90 2.91 -25.26
C GLY A 294 -2.42 2.26 -26.56
N ASN A 295 -2.27 3.02 -27.65
CA ASN A 295 -1.71 2.51 -28.90
C ASN A 295 -0.19 2.42 -28.80
N LEU A 296 0.38 1.32 -29.28
CA LEU A 296 1.83 1.12 -29.31
C LEU A 296 2.50 2.12 -30.26
N ILE A 297 3.39 2.97 -29.74
CA ILE A 297 4.19 3.91 -30.51
C ILE A 297 5.54 3.29 -30.90
N SER A 298 6.18 2.58 -29.97
CA SER A 298 7.51 2.01 -30.18
C SER A 298 7.70 0.67 -29.47
N ASN A 299 8.58 -0.17 -30.02
CA ASN A 299 8.99 -1.44 -29.42
C ASN A 299 10.47 -1.70 -29.74
N GLU A 300 11.35 -1.26 -28.86
CA GLU A 300 12.80 -1.42 -28.97
C GLU A 300 13.24 -2.73 -28.31
N LYS A 301 14.09 -3.52 -28.97
CA LYS A 301 14.67 -4.74 -28.38
C LYS A 301 16.12 -4.49 -27.99
N HIS A 302 16.43 -4.70 -26.72
CA HIS A 302 17.79 -4.61 -26.19
C HIS A 302 18.32 -6.00 -25.85
N ASN A 303 19.43 -6.38 -26.49
CA ASN A 303 20.09 -7.65 -26.19
C ASN A 303 20.94 -7.51 -24.93
N ILE A 304 20.97 -8.56 -24.11
CA ILE A 304 21.88 -8.65 -22.97
C ILE A 304 23.30 -8.73 -23.54
N LYS A 305 24.17 -7.78 -23.22
CA LYS A 305 25.62 -7.97 -23.41
C LYS A 305 26.04 -9.00 -22.36
N GLU A 306 26.35 -10.23 -22.80
CA GLU A 306 26.91 -11.25 -21.92
C GLU A 306 28.26 -10.79 -21.35
N ASN A 307 28.25 -10.14 -20.18
CA ASN A 307 29.46 -9.96 -19.39
C ASN A 307 29.79 -11.30 -18.73
N LYS A 308 30.67 -12.07 -19.37
CA LYS A 308 31.17 -13.37 -18.90
C LYS A 308 31.91 -13.33 -17.54
N GLU A 309 32.15 -12.16 -16.98
CA GLU A 309 32.93 -12.02 -15.74
C GLU A 309 32.13 -12.29 -14.45
N GLU A 310 30.82 -12.03 -14.39
CA GLU A 310 30.04 -12.27 -13.15
C GLU A 310 29.60 -13.73 -12.97
N ASN A 311 29.53 -14.53 -14.04
CA ASN A 311 29.27 -15.98 -13.93
C ASN A 311 30.49 -16.79 -13.44
N SER A 312 31.69 -16.21 -13.47
CA SER A 312 32.89 -16.86 -12.92
C SER A 312 32.89 -16.92 -11.38
N LYS A 313 32.18 -16.01 -10.69
CA LYS A 313 32.12 -15.97 -9.21
C LYS A 313 30.96 -16.76 -8.60
N LYS A 314 29.93 -17.13 -9.39
CA LYS A 314 28.85 -18.03 -8.94
C LYS A 314 29.13 -19.52 -9.20
N GLY A 315 30.18 -19.85 -9.98
CA GLY A 315 30.57 -21.22 -10.30
C GLY A 315 31.62 -21.85 -9.36
N GLN A 316 32.43 -21.06 -8.63
CA GLN A 316 33.54 -21.61 -7.83
C GLN A 316 33.22 -21.91 -6.36
N HIS A 317 32.01 -21.57 -5.88
CA HIS A 317 31.58 -21.90 -4.51
C HIS A 317 30.75 -23.20 -4.38
N LYS A 318 30.46 -23.91 -5.48
CA LYS A 318 29.67 -25.16 -5.44
C LYS A 318 30.47 -26.46 -5.54
N ASP A 319 31.76 -26.40 -5.84
CA ASP A 319 32.56 -27.63 -6.06
C ASP A 319 33.50 -28.03 -4.91
N ASN A 320 33.47 -27.34 -3.76
CA ASN A 320 34.33 -27.69 -2.61
C ASN A 320 33.62 -28.31 -1.39
N GLU A 321 32.31 -28.58 -1.42
CA GLU A 321 31.62 -29.27 -0.31
C GLU A 321 31.27 -30.74 -0.56
N ASN A 322 31.45 -31.28 -1.77
CA ASN A 322 31.12 -32.68 -2.08
C ASN A 322 32.33 -33.63 -2.21
N LYS A 323 33.40 -33.39 -1.44
CA LYS A 323 34.47 -34.39 -1.19
C LYS A 323 34.89 -34.45 0.29
N LYS A 324 33.96 -34.38 1.24
CA LYS A 324 34.20 -34.78 2.65
C LYS A 324 32.99 -35.47 3.31
N SER A 325 32.45 -36.51 2.68
CA SER A 325 31.51 -37.43 3.36
C SER A 325 31.59 -38.85 2.81
N ALA A 326 32.81 -39.40 2.81
CA ALA A 326 33.04 -40.85 2.74
C ALA A 326 34.21 -41.21 3.66
N LYS A 327 34.04 -40.97 4.97
CA LYS A 327 34.88 -41.59 6.00
C LYS A 327 34.04 -42.60 6.77
N LYS A 328 34.29 -43.86 6.42
CA LYS A 328 34.09 -45.11 7.17
C LYS A 328 33.65 -44.90 8.62
N VAL A 329 32.42 -45.35 8.92
CA VAL A 329 32.02 -45.75 10.26
C VAL A 329 32.90 -46.94 10.66
N ASN A 330 33.87 -46.68 11.52
CA ASN A 330 34.74 -47.70 12.11
C ASN A 330 34.23 -47.96 13.52
N ILE A 331 33.55 -49.09 13.70
CA ILE A 331 33.06 -49.59 14.98
C ILE A 331 34.27 -50.06 15.81
N PRO A 332 34.53 -49.51 17.01
CA PRO A 332 35.63 -49.99 17.84
C PRO A 332 35.24 -51.31 18.52
N LYS A 333 35.96 -52.38 18.17
CA LYS A 333 35.96 -53.66 18.89
C LYS A 333 36.46 -53.44 20.32
N LYS A 334 35.58 -53.57 21.32
CA LYS A 334 35.99 -53.77 22.72
C LYS A 334 36.68 -55.14 22.85
N LYS A 335 37.91 -55.13 23.35
CA LYS A 335 38.67 -56.32 23.76
C LYS A 335 37.99 -57.00 24.95
N LYS A 336 38.05 -58.33 24.90
CA LYS A 336 37.74 -59.27 25.99
C LYS A 336 38.48 -58.89 27.27
N SER A 337 37.76 -58.80 28.38
CA SER A 337 38.32 -58.97 29.73
C SER A 337 38.10 -60.43 30.15
N ASN A 338 39.20 -61.16 30.35
CA ASN A 338 39.22 -62.42 31.08
C ASN A 338 39.01 -62.11 32.57
N ILE A 339 37.96 -62.69 33.19
CA ILE A 339 38.02 -63.15 34.58
C ILE A 339 37.38 -64.53 34.59
N LEU A 340 38.24 -65.56 34.67
CA LEU A 340 37.86 -66.88 35.18
C LEU A 340 37.62 -66.73 36.68
N GLN A 341 36.45 -67.19 37.15
CA GLN A 341 36.23 -67.49 38.55
C GLN A 341 36.03 -69.00 38.69
N GLY A 342 37.00 -69.63 39.36
CA GLY A 342 36.83 -70.71 40.32
C GLY A 342 36.01 -71.94 39.90
N GLY A 343 36.71 -72.96 39.43
CA GLY A 343 36.30 -74.34 39.67
C GLY A 343 36.85 -74.85 41.01
N ARG A 344 35.90 -75.18 41.90
CA ARG A 344 35.84 -76.31 42.88
C ARG A 344 36.87 -76.50 44.01
N GLU A 345 36.29 -77.13 45.03
CA GLU A 345 36.81 -77.84 46.21
C GLU A 345 36.77 -76.99 47.50
N LYS A 346 36.12 -77.42 48.59
CA LYS A 346 35.56 -78.71 49.02
C LYS A 346 34.45 -78.46 50.04
#